data_AF-A0A8T4PKB2-F1
#
_entry.id   AF-A0A8T4PKB2-F1
#
_cell.length_a   1.000
_cell.length_b   1.000
_cell.length_c   1.000
_cell.angle_alpha   90.00
_cell.angle_beta   90.00
_cell.angle_gamma   90.00
#
_symmetry.space_group_name_H-M   'P 1'
#
loop_
_entity.id
_entity.type
_entity.pdbx_description
1 polymer ?
#
loop_
_entity_poly.entity_id
_entity_poly.type
_entity_poly.pdbx_seq_one_letter_code
_entity_poly.pdbx_strand_id
1 'polypeptide(L)'
;MNPEQYHLVYKTSTTPFFPSCLVGKIFSGKFEKLIGLGIKPAKVIVIIIDGSKHWFFDRKLEKTAIKVFDYIFSRPKYIQKIREKEKEVSLILLQTIKTPISQLFIGKRLNKNGEMKLRQLFSLISSYAQIVDGPGFLFQVYLTDKLRKEIYDKLNLPNDKKEEIFHYSISSVRKTNYEKFLFEISGALENKKAQKEIADEFYWLIHDYLGHIIDENYVKKKMNEFRRDRKSLQQHLNGSLERISKIKRLNKELPKELLQKVNMIQELLFLYNERKKEVLNKVNVYIRKVMEYKLGRISISKLKNICQLSPDEIIHYLKGYSIQDIEKRNRRWAYLIENEAISNAPDDYFILVSSQGEAKELKGLPASPGNVKGRVSIILNISHIHKFKDGDILVAPYTNVNYLPIMSKAKAILTETGGITSHAAIVSRELKKPCIVGIKHLLLMLKDGDFVEVNANHGTIKILG
;
A
#
# COMPACT_ATOMS: atom_id res chain seq x y z
N MET A 1 4.84 29.45 -0.18
CA MET A 1 3.69 28.67 -0.70
C MET A 1 2.51 28.69 0.30
N ASN A 2 1.24 28.51 -0.13
CA ASN A 2 0.08 28.40 0.79
C ASN A 2 -0.17 26.92 1.20
N PRO A 3 0.08 26.54 2.47
CA PRO A 3 -0.09 25.16 2.94
C PRO A 3 -1.51 24.62 2.83
N GLU A 4 -2.53 25.49 2.90
CA GLU A 4 -3.94 25.08 2.88
C GLU A 4 -4.36 24.44 1.55
N GLN A 5 -3.62 24.71 0.47
CA GLN A 5 -3.89 24.12 -0.84
C GLN A 5 -3.59 22.62 -0.90
N TYR A 6 -2.79 22.11 0.04
CA TYR A 6 -2.36 20.72 0.08
C TYR A 6 -2.85 20.02 1.33
N HIS A 7 -3.15 18.74 1.21
CA HIS A 7 -3.44 17.87 2.35
C HIS A 7 -2.46 16.70 2.36
N LEU A 8 -1.97 16.34 3.54
CA LEU A 8 -1.24 15.08 3.67
C LEU A 8 -2.24 13.95 3.48
N VAL A 9 -2.00 13.14 2.46
CA VAL A 9 -2.85 11.98 2.14
C VAL A 9 -2.32 10.70 2.76
N TYR A 10 -1.00 10.56 2.82
CA TYR A 10 -0.41 9.30 3.25
C TYR A 10 1.01 9.49 3.80
N LYS A 11 1.32 8.76 4.87
CA LYS A 11 2.64 8.66 5.48
C LYS A 11 3.12 7.21 5.49
N THR A 12 4.33 6.97 5.01
CA THR A 12 4.89 5.60 4.95
C THR A 12 6.40 5.54 5.09
N SER A 13 6.89 4.46 5.71
CA SER A 13 8.31 4.10 5.74
C SER A 13 8.77 3.28 4.52
N THR A 14 7.82 2.69 3.78
CA THR A 14 8.07 1.87 2.59
C THR A 14 7.44 2.51 1.36
N THR A 15 7.97 2.24 0.18
CA THR A 15 7.46 2.86 -1.04
C THR A 15 7.23 1.78 -2.07
N PRO A 16 6.06 1.79 -2.74
CA PRO A 16 5.72 0.71 -3.64
C PRO A 16 6.63 0.60 -4.86
N PHE A 17 7.32 1.70 -5.23
CA PHE A 17 8.19 1.74 -6.40
C PHE A 17 9.59 2.23 -6.08
N PHE A 18 10.52 1.67 -6.84
CA PHE A 18 11.85 2.21 -7.02
C PHE A 18 11.98 2.79 -8.44
N PRO A 19 12.32 4.09 -8.60
CA PRO A 19 12.52 5.07 -7.55
C PRO A 19 11.23 5.60 -6.92
N SER A 20 11.34 6.09 -5.68
CA SER A 20 10.21 6.50 -4.85
C SER A 20 9.37 7.61 -5.49
N CYS A 21 10.01 8.54 -6.17
CA CYS A 21 9.37 9.69 -6.82
C CYS A 21 8.45 9.31 -7.99
N LEU A 22 8.52 8.08 -8.54
CA LEU A 22 7.60 7.63 -9.59
C LEU A 22 6.16 7.48 -9.10
N VAL A 23 5.95 7.23 -7.79
CA VAL A 23 4.60 7.17 -7.22
C VAL A 23 3.85 8.49 -7.45
N GLY A 24 4.54 9.63 -7.37
CA GLY A 24 3.92 10.94 -7.60
C GLY A 24 3.38 11.11 -9.02
N LYS A 25 4.06 10.52 -10.03
CA LYS A 25 3.64 10.60 -11.44
C LYS A 25 2.28 9.96 -11.70
N ILE A 26 1.83 9.05 -10.83
CA ILE A 26 0.53 8.37 -10.96
C ILE A 26 -0.60 9.39 -10.83
N PHE A 27 -0.44 10.32 -9.89
CA PHE A 27 -1.49 11.23 -9.48
C PHE A 27 -1.31 12.64 -10.07
N SER A 28 -0.09 12.96 -10.52
CA SER A 28 0.18 14.10 -11.40
C SER A 28 0.06 13.77 -12.89
N GLY A 29 -0.52 12.62 -13.23
CA GLY A 29 -0.66 12.15 -14.60
C GLY A 29 -1.92 12.69 -15.28
N LYS A 30 -1.95 12.59 -16.62
CA LYS A 30 -3.15 12.85 -17.40
C LYS A 30 -4.05 11.61 -17.36
N PHE A 31 -5.18 11.68 -16.65
CA PHE A 31 -6.19 10.60 -16.63
C PHE A 31 -6.86 10.37 -18.00
N GLU A 32 -6.63 11.25 -18.97
CA GLU A 32 -6.96 11.08 -20.39
C GLU A 32 -6.50 9.72 -20.91
N LYS A 33 -5.30 9.27 -20.51
CA LYS A 33 -4.73 7.98 -20.92
C LYS A 33 -5.54 6.77 -20.42
N LEU A 34 -6.33 6.94 -19.36
CA LEU A 34 -7.08 5.87 -18.69
C LEU A 34 -8.55 5.84 -19.09
N ILE A 35 -9.19 7.02 -19.14
CA ILE A 35 -10.65 7.13 -19.30
C ILE A 35 -11.07 8.11 -20.40
N GLY A 36 -10.11 8.68 -21.15
CA GLY A 36 -10.40 9.64 -22.22
C GLY A 36 -10.94 10.99 -21.74
N LEU A 37 -10.87 11.28 -20.43
CA LEU A 37 -11.33 12.55 -19.86
C LEU A 37 -10.17 13.53 -19.69
N GLY A 38 -10.37 14.75 -20.17
CA GLY A 38 -9.46 15.91 -20.04
C GLY A 38 -9.32 16.44 -18.62
N ILE A 39 -8.83 15.61 -17.72
CA ILE A 39 -8.68 15.93 -16.31
C ILE A 39 -7.32 16.59 -16.08
N LYS A 40 -7.35 17.80 -15.51
CA LYS A 40 -6.13 18.53 -15.15
C LYS A 40 -5.31 17.72 -14.13
N PRO A 41 -4.01 17.51 -14.39
CA PRO A 41 -3.12 16.86 -13.44
C PRO A 41 -3.08 17.59 -12.09
N ALA A 42 -3.00 16.84 -10.99
CA ALA A 42 -2.79 17.43 -9.67
C ALA A 42 -1.29 17.54 -9.36
N LYS A 43 -0.92 18.60 -8.66
CA LYS A 43 0.42 18.74 -8.11
C LYS A 43 0.58 17.78 -6.93
N VAL A 44 1.70 17.05 -6.91
CA VAL A 44 2.05 16.12 -5.84
C VAL A 44 3.38 16.53 -5.27
N ILE A 45 3.46 16.61 -3.93
CA ILE A 45 4.71 16.86 -3.22
C ILE A 45 5.00 15.67 -2.33
N VAL A 46 6.25 15.23 -2.36
CA VAL A 46 6.72 14.13 -1.52
C VAL A 46 7.84 14.66 -0.66
N ILE A 47 7.64 14.65 0.65
CA ILE A 47 8.63 15.10 1.61
C ILE A 47 9.17 13.89 2.35
N ILE A 48 10.49 13.72 2.30
CA ILE A 48 11.22 12.62 2.93
C ILE A 48 11.89 13.18 4.18
N ILE A 49 11.56 12.62 5.34
CA ILE A 49 12.18 12.94 6.64
C ILE A 49 12.50 11.62 7.35
N ASP A 50 13.79 11.39 7.62
CA ASP A 50 14.31 10.19 8.30
C ASP A 50 13.74 8.86 7.73
N GLY A 51 13.65 8.79 6.40
CA GLY A 51 13.15 7.66 5.62
C GLY A 51 11.63 7.56 5.53
N SER A 52 10.90 8.34 6.33
CA SER A 52 9.45 8.49 6.23
C SER A 52 9.10 9.40 5.07
N LYS A 53 8.11 9.01 4.28
CA LYS A 53 7.62 9.77 3.13
C LYS A 53 6.24 10.32 3.43
N HIS A 54 6.10 11.61 3.26
CA HIS A 54 4.91 12.40 3.50
C HIS A 54 4.38 12.86 2.13
N TRP A 55 3.27 12.28 1.72
CA TRP A 55 2.66 12.53 0.40
C TRP A 55 1.57 13.58 0.50
N PHE A 56 1.85 14.75 -0.05
CA PHE A 56 0.94 15.88 -0.11
C PHE A 56 0.35 16.01 -1.50
N PHE A 57 -0.97 16.19 -1.56
CA PHE A 57 -1.71 16.31 -2.80
C PHE A 57 -2.47 17.62 -2.79
N ASP A 58 -2.61 18.24 -3.96
CA ASP A 58 -3.53 19.35 -4.13
C ASP A 58 -4.96 18.90 -3.78
N ARG A 59 -5.67 19.68 -2.95
CA ARG A 59 -7.05 19.40 -2.53
C ARG A 59 -8.02 19.21 -3.70
N LYS A 60 -7.71 19.78 -4.88
CA LYS A 60 -8.51 19.58 -6.10
C LYS A 60 -8.49 18.13 -6.58
N LEU A 61 -7.50 17.32 -6.19
CA LEU A 61 -7.41 15.92 -6.61
C LEU A 61 -8.60 15.10 -6.13
N GLU A 62 -9.15 15.37 -4.95
CA GLU A 62 -10.32 14.66 -4.44
C GLU A 62 -11.53 14.83 -5.38
N LYS A 63 -11.81 16.07 -5.79
CA LYS A 63 -12.90 16.36 -6.75
C LYS A 63 -12.66 15.65 -8.08
N THR A 64 -11.41 15.61 -8.53
CA THR A 64 -11.00 14.87 -9.72
C THR A 64 -11.23 13.36 -9.55
N ALA A 65 -10.84 12.79 -8.41
CA ALA A 65 -11.00 11.38 -8.10
C ALA A 65 -12.47 10.95 -8.13
N ILE A 66 -13.34 11.74 -7.50
CA ILE A 66 -14.79 11.51 -7.50
C ILE A 66 -15.31 11.46 -8.95
N LYS A 67 -14.93 12.44 -9.78
CA LYS A 67 -15.34 12.48 -11.20
C LYS A 67 -14.84 11.27 -12.00
N VAL A 68 -13.58 10.87 -11.82
CA VAL A 68 -13.00 9.68 -12.46
C VAL A 68 -13.83 8.44 -12.11
N PHE A 69 -14.16 8.29 -10.83
CA PHE A 69 -14.89 7.12 -10.36
C PHE A 69 -16.35 7.10 -10.76
N ASP A 70 -17.06 8.23 -10.66
CA ASP A 70 -18.45 8.32 -11.13
C ASP A 70 -18.52 8.04 -12.65
N TYR A 71 -17.51 8.46 -13.40
CA TYR A 71 -17.38 8.12 -14.83
C TYR A 71 -17.15 6.63 -15.06
N ILE A 72 -16.27 5.99 -14.28
CA ILE A 72 -15.99 4.55 -14.37
C ILE A 72 -17.25 3.75 -13.98
N PHE A 73 -17.90 4.09 -12.86
CA PHE A 73 -19.10 3.41 -12.35
C PHE A 73 -20.33 3.53 -13.25
N SER A 74 -20.50 4.67 -13.91
CA SER A 74 -21.58 4.81 -14.91
C SER A 74 -21.34 3.97 -16.17
N ARG A 75 -20.15 3.37 -16.35
CA ARG A 75 -19.78 2.64 -17.57
C ARG A 75 -18.98 1.36 -17.26
N PRO A 76 -19.67 0.26 -16.89
CA PRO A 76 -19.02 -1.02 -16.51
C PRO A 76 -17.99 -1.57 -17.52
N LYS A 77 -18.14 -1.27 -18.82
CA LYS A 77 -17.17 -1.63 -19.88
C LYS A 77 -15.75 -1.07 -19.63
N TYR A 78 -15.59 -0.02 -18.84
CA TYR A 78 -14.26 0.54 -18.54
C TYR A 78 -13.39 -0.38 -17.69
N ILE A 79 -13.96 -1.19 -16.81
CA ILE A 79 -13.16 -2.17 -16.06
C ILE A 79 -12.50 -3.17 -17.00
N GLN A 80 -13.21 -3.60 -18.04
CA GLN A 80 -12.64 -4.48 -19.05
C GLN A 80 -11.47 -3.80 -19.79
N LYS A 81 -11.62 -2.54 -20.21
CA LYS A 81 -10.53 -1.77 -20.83
C LYS A 81 -9.31 -1.62 -19.91
N ILE A 82 -9.53 -1.35 -18.62
CA ILE A 82 -8.44 -1.26 -17.63
C ILE A 82 -7.71 -2.60 -17.54
N ARG A 83 -8.42 -3.73 -17.53
CA ARG A 83 -7.82 -5.08 -17.49
C ARG A 83 -7.03 -5.40 -18.75
N GLU A 84 -7.56 -5.06 -19.92
CA GLU A 84 -6.88 -5.27 -21.20
C GLU A 84 -5.59 -4.45 -21.26
N LYS A 85 -5.65 -3.17 -20.87
CA LYS A 85 -4.47 -2.30 -20.81
C LYS A 85 -3.45 -2.76 -19.77
N GLU A 86 -3.91 -3.19 -18.59
CA GLU A 86 -3.05 -3.77 -17.55
C GLU A 86 -2.28 -4.98 -18.09
N LYS A 87 -2.96 -5.89 -18.80
CA LYS A 87 -2.33 -7.06 -19.41
C LYS A 87 -1.32 -6.68 -20.47
N GLU A 88 -1.68 -5.78 -21.39
CA GLU A 88 -0.80 -5.30 -22.46
C GLU A 88 0.50 -4.72 -21.87
N VAL A 89 0.37 -3.77 -20.94
CA VAL A 89 1.54 -3.08 -20.36
C VAL A 89 2.34 -4.01 -19.44
N SER A 90 1.70 -4.86 -18.64
CA SER A 90 2.42 -5.82 -17.78
C SER A 90 3.18 -6.86 -18.58
N LEU A 91 2.66 -7.35 -19.70
CA LEU A 91 3.39 -8.27 -20.58
C LEU A 91 4.68 -7.64 -21.11
N ILE A 92 4.61 -6.40 -21.60
CA ILE A 92 5.79 -5.66 -22.09
C ILE A 92 6.79 -5.44 -20.94
N LEU A 93 6.29 -5.03 -19.76
CA LEU A 93 7.12 -4.76 -18.59
C LEU A 93 7.83 -6.03 -18.10
N LEU A 94 7.10 -7.15 -17.98
CA LEU A 94 7.64 -8.44 -17.56
C LEU A 94 8.60 -9.03 -18.60
N GLN A 95 8.39 -8.77 -19.89
CA GLN A 95 9.34 -9.17 -20.93
C GLN A 95 10.60 -8.31 -20.88
N THR A 96 10.49 -7.01 -20.57
CA THR A 96 11.63 -6.09 -20.47
C THR A 96 12.61 -6.53 -19.38
N ILE A 97 12.11 -6.99 -18.24
CA ILE A 97 12.94 -7.46 -17.10
C ILE A 97 13.55 -8.86 -17.30
N LYS A 98 13.30 -9.52 -18.44
CA LYS A 98 14.04 -10.74 -18.82
C LYS A 98 15.38 -10.45 -19.48
N THR A 99 15.67 -9.19 -19.80
CA THR A 99 16.96 -8.78 -20.37
C THR A 99 18.09 -9.18 -19.41
N PRO A 100 19.11 -9.93 -19.85
CA PRO A 100 20.26 -10.26 -18.99
C PRO A 100 20.96 -9.00 -18.49
N ILE A 101 21.19 -8.92 -17.18
CA ILE A 101 21.76 -7.70 -16.55
C ILE A 101 23.14 -7.39 -17.11
N SER A 102 23.95 -8.40 -17.42
CA SER A 102 25.27 -8.24 -18.04
C SER A 102 25.22 -7.48 -19.38
N GLN A 103 24.13 -7.57 -20.14
CA GLN A 103 23.97 -6.86 -21.41
C GLN A 103 23.70 -5.36 -21.25
N LEU A 104 23.33 -4.90 -20.04
CA LEU A 104 23.10 -3.48 -19.77
C LEU A 104 24.40 -2.71 -19.52
N PHE A 105 25.52 -3.40 -19.28
CA PHE A 105 26.78 -2.79 -18.85
C PHE A 105 27.93 -3.15 -19.80
N ILE A 106 28.97 -2.31 -19.77
CA ILE A 106 30.33 -2.66 -20.20
C ILE A 106 31.20 -2.57 -18.94
N GLY A 107 31.69 -3.72 -18.47
CA GLY A 107 32.24 -3.84 -17.12
C GLY A 107 31.20 -3.44 -16.07
N LYS A 108 31.51 -2.45 -15.23
CA LYS A 108 30.58 -1.87 -14.25
C LYS A 108 29.99 -0.53 -14.68
N ARG A 109 29.97 -0.17 -15.96
CA ARG A 109 29.37 1.10 -16.43
C ARG A 109 28.20 0.82 -17.36
N LEU A 110 27.07 1.50 -17.13
CA LEU A 110 25.88 1.35 -17.95
C LEU A 110 26.18 1.77 -19.39
N ASN A 111 25.87 0.90 -20.35
CA ASN A 111 26.06 1.17 -21.78
C ASN A 111 24.82 1.87 -22.38
N LYS A 112 24.91 2.32 -23.65
CA LYS A 112 23.84 3.05 -24.33
C LYS A 112 22.54 2.25 -24.44
N ASN A 113 22.62 0.94 -24.70
CA ASN A 113 21.47 0.05 -24.75
C ASN A 113 20.84 -0.10 -23.35
N GLY A 114 21.66 -0.25 -22.30
CA GLY A 114 21.24 -0.32 -20.92
C GLY A 114 20.49 0.94 -20.46
N GLU A 115 20.99 2.12 -20.83
CA GLU A 115 20.29 3.38 -20.61
C GLU A 115 18.92 3.39 -21.28
N MET A 116 18.85 3.07 -22.58
CA MET A 116 17.59 3.04 -23.32
C MET A 116 16.58 2.09 -22.68
N LYS A 117 17.02 0.88 -22.28
CA LYS A 117 16.19 -0.11 -21.59
C LYS A 117 15.72 0.35 -20.22
N LEU A 118 16.56 1.00 -19.43
CA LEU A 118 16.15 1.52 -18.12
C LEU A 118 15.19 2.70 -18.23
N ARG A 119 15.38 3.59 -19.21
CA ARG A 119 14.41 4.67 -19.50
C ARG A 119 13.06 4.09 -19.91
N GLN A 120 13.05 3.11 -20.80
CA GLN A 120 11.85 2.38 -21.19
C GLN A 120 11.19 1.74 -19.97
N LEU A 121 11.97 1.07 -19.11
CA LEU A 121 11.48 0.42 -17.91
C LEU A 121 10.81 1.42 -16.95
N PHE A 122 11.45 2.54 -16.62
CA PHE A 122 10.87 3.55 -15.72
C PHE A 122 9.60 4.20 -16.30
N SER A 123 9.56 4.41 -17.62
CA SER A 123 8.36 4.87 -18.31
C SER A 123 7.22 3.84 -18.20
N LEU A 124 7.50 2.57 -18.48
CA LEU A 124 6.52 1.48 -18.40
C LEU A 124 6.02 1.27 -16.97
N ILE A 125 6.88 1.37 -15.95
CA ILE A 125 6.49 1.31 -14.53
C ILE A 125 5.46 2.40 -14.23
N SER A 126 5.74 3.63 -14.65
CA SER A 126 4.86 4.78 -14.40
C SER A 126 3.50 4.59 -15.08
N SER A 127 3.50 4.19 -16.36
CA SER A 127 2.28 3.89 -17.11
C SER A 127 1.48 2.74 -16.51
N TYR A 128 2.16 1.65 -16.12
CA TYR A 128 1.52 0.52 -15.47
C TYR A 128 0.88 0.92 -14.13
N ALA A 129 1.63 1.65 -13.30
CA ALA A 129 1.14 2.10 -12.01
C ALA A 129 -0.03 3.09 -12.16
N GLN A 130 -0.06 3.96 -13.18
CA GLN A 130 -1.25 4.76 -13.48
C GLN A 130 -2.50 3.89 -13.69
N ILE A 131 -2.37 2.73 -14.36
CA ILE A 131 -3.48 1.82 -14.65
C ILE A 131 -4.00 1.10 -13.40
N VAL A 132 -3.10 0.53 -12.58
CA VAL A 132 -3.49 -0.33 -11.46
C VAL A 132 -3.52 0.39 -10.11
N ASP A 133 -2.68 1.38 -9.91
CA ASP A 133 -2.49 2.09 -8.64
C ASP A 133 -3.45 3.28 -8.53
N GLY A 134 -3.55 4.06 -9.60
CA GLY A 134 -4.34 5.30 -9.66
C GLY A 134 -5.78 5.12 -9.19
N PRO A 135 -6.61 4.30 -9.87
CA PRO A 135 -7.98 4.06 -9.43
C PRO A 135 -8.05 3.50 -8.01
N GLY A 136 -7.36 2.40 -7.70
CA GLY A 136 -7.48 1.76 -6.39
C GLY A 136 -7.12 2.66 -5.21
N PHE A 137 -6.04 3.44 -5.34
CA PHE A 137 -5.64 4.42 -4.32
C PHE A 137 -6.70 5.51 -4.16
N LEU A 138 -7.16 6.10 -5.26
CA LEU A 138 -8.16 7.16 -5.23
C LEU A 138 -9.50 6.67 -4.61
N PHE A 139 -9.88 5.41 -4.86
CA PHE A 139 -11.02 4.80 -4.20
C PHE A 139 -10.83 4.72 -2.68
N GLN A 140 -9.69 4.16 -2.25
CA GLN A 140 -9.38 3.99 -0.82
C GLN A 140 -9.38 5.33 -0.09
N VAL A 141 -8.78 6.36 -0.69
CA VAL A 141 -8.58 7.66 -0.03
C VAL A 141 -9.86 8.51 -0.06
N TYR A 142 -10.63 8.51 -1.16
CA TYR A 142 -11.64 9.55 -1.38
C TYR A 142 -13.08 9.05 -1.53
N LEU A 143 -13.32 7.73 -1.64
CA LEU A 143 -14.64 7.22 -2.04
C LEU A 143 -15.18 6.06 -1.21
N THR A 144 -14.39 5.55 -0.28
CA THR A 144 -14.79 4.45 0.61
C THR A 144 -16.01 4.82 1.45
N ASP A 145 -16.07 6.04 1.98
CA ASP A 145 -17.21 6.55 2.76
C ASP A 145 -18.48 6.69 1.90
N LYS A 146 -18.34 7.08 0.61
CA LYS A 146 -19.46 7.20 -0.32
C LYS A 146 -20.09 5.83 -0.59
N LEU A 147 -19.29 4.79 -0.80
CA LEU A 147 -19.79 3.42 -0.94
C LEU A 147 -20.52 2.98 0.33
N ARG A 148 -19.91 3.21 1.50
CA ARG A 148 -20.52 2.84 2.78
C ARG A 148 -21.90 3.48 2.93
N LYS A 149 -22.00 4.79 2.69
CA LYS A 149 -23.28 5.50 2.73
C LYS A 149 -24.30 4.90 1.75
N GLU A 150 -23.91 4.63 0.51
CA GLU A 150 -24.81 4.04 -0.48
C GLU A 150 -25.33 2.65 -0.05
N ILE A 151 -24.49 1.81 0.56
CA ILE A 151 -24.91 0.52 1.13
C ILE A 151 -25.92 0.70 2.27
N TYR A 152 -25.67 1.68 3.15
CA TYR A 152 -26.55 1.95 4.28
C TYR A 152 -27.90 2.52 3.87
N ASP A 153 -27.92 3.37 2.83
CA ASP A 153 -29.12 4.02 2.31
C ASP A 153 -29.97 3.05 1.45
N LYS A 154 -29.33 2.22 0.62
CA LYS A 154 -30.03 1.37 -0.36
C LYS A 154 -30.48 0.00 0.17
N LEU A 155 -29.88 -0.50 1.25
CA LEU A 155 -30.25 -1.81 1.80
C LEU A 155 -31.20 -1.66 2.99
N ASN A 156 -32.33 -2.34 2.96
CA ASN A 156 -33.22 -2.42 4.12
C ASN A 156 -32.84 -3.61 5.01
N LEU A 157 -31.65 -3.55 5.62
CA LEU A 157 -31.07 -4.60 6.46
C LEU A 157 -30.60 -4.04 7.81
N PRO A 158 -30.46 -4.89 8.84
CA PRO A 158 -29.79 -4.52 10.09
C PRO A 158 -28.38 -3.93 9.89
N ASN A 159 -27.97 -3.01 10.76
CA ASN A 159 -26.70 -2.25 10.62
C ASN A 159 -25.45 -3.14 10.65
N ASP A 160 -25.47 -4.21 11.45
CA ASP A 160 -24.42 -5.24 11.49
C ASP A 160 -24.28 -5.94 10.13
N LYS A 161 -25.41 -6.26 9.49
CA LYS A 161 -25.42 -6.89 8.16
C LYS A 161 -24.95 -5.93 7.07
N LYS A 162 -25.34 -4.66 7.14
CA LYS A 162 -24.85 -3.60 6.22
C LYS A 162 -23.35 -3.42 6.31
N GLU A 163 -22.81 -3.37 7.52
CA GLU A 163 -21.37 -3.22 7.73
C GLU A 163 -20.61 -4.46 7.26
N GLU A 164 -21.14 -5.66 7.51
CA GLU A 164 -20.60 -6.90 6.96
C GLU A 164 -20.54 -6.85 5.43
N ILE A 165 -21.63 -6.45 4.78
CA ILE A 165 -21.69 -6.29 3.31
C ILE A 165 -20.65 -5.28 2.84
N PHE A 166 -20.52 -4.13 3.49
CA PHE A 166 -19.52 -3.12 3.15
C PHE A 166 -18.09 -3.69 3.25
N HIS A 167 -17.77 -4.37 4.35
CA HIS A 167 -16.47 -4.99 4.56
C HIS A 167 -16.12 -6.02 3.46
N TYR A 168 -17.08 -6.85 3.06
CA TYR A 168 -16.87 -7.81 1.98
C TYR A 168 -16.90 -7.17 0.59
N SER A 169 -17.57 -6.03 0.41
CA SER A 169 -17.61 -5.28 -0.86
C SER A 169 -16.26 -4.70 -1.25
N ILE A 170 -15.39 -4.41 -0.26
CA ILE A 170 -14.01 -3.97 -0.49
C ILE A 170 -12.99 -5.12 -0.42
N SER A 171 -13.46 -6.36 -0.32
CA SER A 171 -12.63 -7.57 -0.25
C SER A 171 -12.60 -8.31 -1.59
N SER A 172 -11.46 -8.89 -1.96
CA SER A 172 -11.34 -9.61 -3.24
C SER A 172 -12.10 -10.93 -3.27
N VAL A 173 -12.80 -11.24 -4.37
CA VAL A 173 -13.39 -12.58 -4.61
C VAL A 173 -12.35 -13.65 -5.02
N ARG A 174 -11.07 -13.29 -5.05
CA ARG A 174 -9.96 -14.16 -5.48
C ARG A 174 -9.03 -14.48 -4.30
N LYS A 175 -8.24 -15.52 -4.48
CA LYS A 175 -7.08 -15.78 -3.62
C LYS A 175 -6.03 -14.69 -3.87
N THR A 176 -5.55 -14.08 -2.80
CA THR A 176 -4.35 -13.25 -2.76
C THR A 176 -3.14 -14.08 -3.16
N ASN A 177 -2.06 -13.42 -3.56
CA ASN A 177 -0.84 -14.11 -3.93
C ASN A 177 -0.19 -14.84 -2.75
N TYR A 178 -0.36 -14.34 -1.52
CA TYR A 178 0.11 -15.03 -0.32
C TYR A 178 -0.73 -16.28 -0.01
N GLU A 179 -2.06 -16.19 -0.14
CA GLU A 179 -2.92 -17.36 -0.02
C GLU A 179 -2.53 -18.43 -1.06
N LYS A 180 -2.30 -18.05 -2.34
CA LYS A 180 -1.81 -18.99 -3.36
C LYS A 180 -0.51 -19.68 -2.96
N PHE A 181 0.47 -18.92 -2.45
CA PHE A 181 1.71 -19.49 -1.93
C PHE A 181 1.46 -20.50 -0.79
N LEU A 182 0.55 -20.21 0.14
CA LEU A 182 0.20 -21.16 1.20
C LEU A 182 -0.45 -22.44 0.63
N PHE A 183 -1.30 -22.33 -0.39
CA PHE A 183 -1.87 -23.49 -1.09
C PHE A 183 -0.77 -24.33 -1.75
N GLU A 184 0.21 -23.71 -2.41
CA GLU A 184 1.35 -24.41 -3.02
C GLU A 184 2.25 -25.08 -1.96
N ILE A 185 2.46 -24.43 -0.82
CA ILE A 185 3.16 -25.03 0.32
C ILE A 185 2.40 -26.24 0.87
N SER A 186 1.07 -26.14 1.02
CA SER A 186 0.23 -27.27 1.47
C SER A 186 0.33 -28.44 0.49
N GLY A 187 0.17 -28.17 -0.81
CA GLY A 187 0.31 -29.17 -1.85
C GLY A 187 1.68 -29.83 -1.83
N ALA A 188 2.76 -29.07 -1.59
CA ALA A 188 4.13 -29.58 -1.50
C ALA A 188 4.42 -30.41 -0.23
N LEU A 189 3.62 -30.24 0.83
CA LEU A 189 3.68 -31.07 2.02
C LEU A 189 3.02 -32.44 1.83
N GLU A 190 2.09 -32.53 0.87
CA GLU A 190 1.30 -33.73 0.56
C GLU A 190 1.90 -34.49 -0.64
N ASN A 191 2.17 -33.78 -1.73
CA ASN A 191 2.76 -34.27 -2.96
C ASN A 191 4.15 -33.64 -3.09
N LYS A 192 5.19 -34.39 -3.45
CA LYS A 192 6.60 -33.94 -3.47
C LYS A 192 6.92 -32.82 -4.49
N LYS A 193 6.12 -31.76 -4.63
CA LYS A 193 6.45 -30.57 -5.43
C LYS A 193 7.79 -30.00 -4.95
N ALA A 194 8.68 -29.66 -5.88
CA ALA A 194 10.02 -29.22 -5.53
C ALA A 194 9.99 -27.83 -4.87
N GLN A 195 10.77 -27.64 -3.80
CA GLN A 195 10.95 -26.34 -3.13
C GLN A 195 11.39 -25.25 -4.12
N LYS A 196 12.21 -25.65 -5.09
CA LYS A 196 12.67 -24.84 -6.20
C LYS A 196 11.53 -24.28 -7.06
N GLU A 197 10.54 -25.09 -7.43
CA GLU A 197 9.42 -24.60 -8.24
C GLU A 197 8.62 -23.52 -7.52
N ILE A 198 8.38 -23.69 -6.22
CA ILE A 198 7.67 -22.69 -5.40
C ILE A 198 8.52 -21.42 -5.27
N ALA A 199 9.82 -21.55 -5.05
CA ALA A 199 10.72 -20.41 -4.99
C ALA A 199 10.74 -19.64 -6.34
N ASP A 200 10.86 -20.35 -7.46
CA ASP A 200 10.87 -19.76 -8.80
C ASP A 200 9.54 -19.05 -9.13
N GLU A 201 8.41 -19.56 -8.63
CA GLU A 201 7.10 -18.93 -8.82
C GLU A 201 6.90 -17.71 -7.92
N PHE A 202 7.33 -17.76 -6.65
CA PHE A 202 6.99 -16.77 -5.62
C PHE A 202 8.16 -15.92 -5.11
N TYR A 203 9.33 -15.94 -5.75
CA TYR A 203 10.52 -15.18 -5.31
C TYR A 203 10.25 -13.69 -5.00
N TRP A 204 9.25 -13.11 -5.67
CA TRP A 204 8.83 -11.71 -5.59
C TRP A 204 7.76 -11.42 -4.52
N LEU A 205 7.18 -12.43 -3.86
CA LEU A 205 5.97 -12.32 -3.02
C LEU A 205 6.15 -11.51 -1.71
N ILE A 206 7.36 -11.02 -1.46
CA ILE A 206 7.81 -10.21 -0.31
C ILE A 206 6.73 -9.25 0.21
N HIS A 207 6.56 -9.19 1.54
CA HIS A 207 5.58 -8.33 2.21
C HIS A 207 5.97 -6.84 2.24
N ASP A 208 7.24 -6.52 1.96
CA ASP A 208 7.80 -5.18 1.86
C ASP A 208 8.70 -5.04 0.62
N TYR A 209 8.71 -3.85 0.01
CA TYR A 209 9.38 -3.59 -1.28
C TYR A 209 10.92 -3.69 -1.23
N LEU A 210 11.50 -3.78 -0.03
CA LEU A 210 12.95 -3.92 0.21
C LEU A 210 13.32 -5.21 0.95
N GLY A 211 12.38 -6.13 1.16
CA GLY A 211 12.61 -7.33 1.96
C GLY A 211 13.42 -8.43 1.28
N HIS A 212 13.43 -9.59 1.92
CA HIS A 212 14.13 -10.78 1.45
C HIS A 212 13.38 -11.47 0.31
N ILE A 213 14.11 -11.83 -0.74
CA ILE A 213 13.61 -12.65 -1.85
C ILE A 213 13.24 -14.02 -1.30
N ILE A 214 12.11 -14.57 -1.73
CA ILE A 214 11.74 -15.96 -1.38
C ILE A 214 12.63 -16.90 -2.18
N ASP A 215 13.60 -17.52 -1.51
CA ASP A 215 14.47 -18.54 -2.07
C ASP A 215 14.08 -19.94 -1.57
N GLU A 216 14.78 -20.97 -2.05
CA GLU A 216 14.54 -22.37 -1.65
C GLU A 216 14.68 -22.56 -0.14
N ASN A 217 15.62 -21.85 0.50
CA ASN A 217 15.83 -21.93 1.94
C ASN A 217 14.65 -21.35 2.73
N TYR A 218 14.10 -20.22 2.27
CA TYR A 218 12.90 -19.64 2.85
C TYR A 218 11.72 -20.60 2.72
N VAL A 219 11.51 -21.16 1.52
CA VAL A 219 10.44 -22.15 1.27
C VAL A 219 10.61 -23.35 2.21
N LYS A 220 11.81 -23.92 2.29
CA LYS A 220 12.13 -25.04 3.20
C LYS A 220 11.83 -24.71 4.66
N LYS A 221 12.24 -23.52 5.13
CA LYS A 221 11.96 -23.06 6.49
C LYS A 221 10.46 -22.95 6.74
N LYS A 222 9.72 -22.34 5.81
CA LYS A 222 8.26 -22.17 5.92
C LYS A 222 7.51 -23.50 5.88
N MET A 223 7.94 -24.44 5.04
CA MET A 223 7.41 -25.81 5.02
C MET A 223 7.64 -26.51 6.37
N ASN A 224 8.83 -26.40 6.96
CA ASN A 224 9.14 -27.01 8.26
C ASN A 224 8.33 -26.39 9.40
N GLU A 225 8.08 -25.08 9.36
CA GLU A 225 7.17 -24.38 10.28
C GLU A 225 5.77 -24.99 10.22
N PHE A 226 5.19 -25.11 9.02
CA PHE A 226 3.84 -25.67 8.85
C PHE A 226 3.76 -27.19 9.01
N ARG A 227 4.88 -27.93 8.93
CA ARG A 227 4.92 -29.34 9.36
C ARG A 227 4.68 -29.47 10.86
N ARG A 228 5.24 -28.54 11.65
CA ARG A 228 5.08 -28.51 13.11
C ARG A 228 3.72 -27.97 13.52
N ASP A 229 3.18 -27.00 12.76
CA ASP A 229 1.86 -26.42 13.00
C ASP A 229 0.95 -26.54 11.77
N ARG A 230 0.53 -27.78 11.47
CA ARG A 230 -0.41 -28.04 10.37
C ARG A 230 -1.77 -27.37 10.58
N LYS A 231 -2.17 -27.18 11.84
CA LYS A 231 -3.46 -26.60 12.19
C LYS A 231 -3.53 -25.13 11.77
N SER A 232 -2.47 -24.35 12.03
CA SER A 232 -2.39 -22.95 11.58
C SER A 232 -2.48 -22.84 10.05
N LEU A 233 -1.75 -23.68 9.30
CA LEU A 233 -1.84 -23.69 7.83
C LEU A 233 -3.28 -23.95 7.37
N GLN A 234 -3.92 -25.00 7.89
CA GLN A 234 -5.29 -25.34 7.51
C GLN A 234 -6.30 -24.24 7.87
N GLN A 235 -6.12 -23.55 9.01
CA GLN A 235 -6.92 -22.39 9.37
C GLN A 235 -6.79 -21.25 8.34
N HIS A 236 -5.57 -20.96 7.87
CA HIS A 236 -5.36 -19.95 6.83
C HIS A 236 -6.03 -20.34 5.50
N LEU A 237 -5.91 -21.60 5.07
CA LEU A 237 -6.50 -22.08 3.82
C LEU A 237 -8.03 -22.07 3.88
N ASN A 238 -8.60 -22.60 4.96
CA ASN A 238 -10.05 -22.63 5.17
C ASN A 238 -10.63 -21.22 5.30
N GLY A 239 -9.97 -20.33 6.05
CA GLY A 239 -10.39 -18.93 6.18
C GLY A 239 -10.41 -18.19 4.84
N SER A 240 -9.46 -18.49 3.95
CA SER A 240 -9.45 -17.96 2.58
C SER A 240 -10.65 -18.45 1.76
N LEU A 241 -10.95 -19.75 1.80
CA LEU A 241 -12.07 -20.35 1.08
C LEU A 241 -13.43 -19.88 1.63
N GLU A 242 -13.56 -19.81 2.96
CA GLU A 242 -14.76 -19.32 3.64
C GLU A 242 -15.02 -17.85 3.28
N ARG A 243 -13.99 -17.00 3.34
CA ARG A 243 -14.07 -15.60 2.91
C ARG A 243 -14.59 -15.48 1.48
N ILE A 244 -14.02 -16.23 0.54
CA ILE A 244 -14.43 -16.19 -0.88
C ILE A 244 -15.88 -16.67 -1.04
N SER A 245 -16.25 -17.79 -0.40
CA SER A 245 -17.61 -18.33 -0.46
C SER A 245 -18.63 -17.36 0.13
N LYS A 246 -18.29 -16.71 1.23
CA LYS A 246 -19.14 -15.72 1.89
C LYS A 246 -19.35 -14.47 1.05
N ILE A 247 -18.29 -13.93 0.43
CA ILE A 247 -18.43 -12.80 -0.53
C ILE A 247 -19.36 -13.19 -1.68
N LYS A 248 -19.18 -14.39 -2.26
CA LYS A 248 -20.04 -14.88 -3.35
C LYS A 248 -21.51 -14.99 -2.93
N ARG A 249 -21.79 -15.41 -1.70
CA ARG A 249 -23.15 -15.47 -1.15
C ARG A 249 -23.73 -14.07 -0.98
N LEU A 250 -23.03 -13.18 -0.29
CA LEU A 250 -23.49 -11.80 -0.05
C LEU A 250 -23.73 -11.04 -1.37
N ASN A 251 -22.85 -11.20 -2.36
CA ASN A 251 -23.02 -10.58 -3.66
C ASN A 251 -24.32 -11.00 -4.37
N LYS A 252 -24.86 -12.20 -4.11
CA LYS A 252 -26.15 -12.65 -4.68
C LYS A 252 -27.35 -11.95 -4.06
N GLU A 253 -27.20 -11.42 -2.84
CA GLU A 253 -28.26 -10.75 -2.08
C GLU A 253 -28.34 -9.24 -2.42
N LEU A 254 -27.37 -8.71 -3.18
CA LEU A 254 -27.31 -7.29 -3.51
C LEU A 254 -28.21 -6.90 -4.70
N PRO A 255 -28.87 -5.74 -4.64
CA PRO A 255 -29.54 -5.15 -5.80
C PRO A 255 -28.60 -5.03 -7.00
N LYS A 256 -29.11 -5.24 -8.21
CA LYS A 256 -28.31 -5.30 -9.45
C LYS A 256 -27.36 -4.10 -9.63
N GLU A 257 -27.84 -2.88 -9.37
CA GLU A 257 -27.04 -1.65 -9.50
C GLU A 257 -25.89 -1.61 -8.49
N LEU A 258 -26.15 -1.98 -7.23
CA LEU A 258 -25.14 -2.03 -6.18
C LEU A 258 -24.13 -3.16 -6.43
N LEU A 259 -24.60 -4.34 -6.85
CA LEU A 259 -23.75 -5.46 -7.21
C LEU A 259 -22.78 -5.10 -8.35
N GLN A 260 -23.23 -4.36 -9.37
CA GLN A 260 -22.35 -3.89 -10.43
C GLN A 260 -21.22 -3.02 -9.88
N LYS A 261 -21.51 -2.05 -9.02
CA LYS A 261 -20.51 -1.20 -8.38
C LYS A 261 -19.55 -2.01 -7.50
N VAL A 262 -20.08 -2.91 -6.67
CA VAL A 262 -19.27 -3.79 -5.81
C VAL A 262 -18.32 -4.65 -6.63
N ASN A 263 -18.79 -5.31 -7.69
CA ASN A 263 -17.93 -6.11 -8.56
C ASN A 263 -16.82 -5.28 -9.22
N MET A 264 -17.14 -4.05 -9.64
CA MET A 264 -16.13 -3.12 -10.20
C MET A 264 -15.08 -2.73 -9.15
N ILE A 265 -15.50 -2.43 -7.92
CA ILE A 265 -14.61 -2.09 -6.80
C ILE A 265 -13.70 -3.26 -6.45
N GLN A 266 -14.27 -4.47 -6.32
CA GLN A 266 -13.51 -5.68 -6.02
C GLN A 266 -12.46 -5.98 -7.09
N GLU A 267 -12.77 -5.72 -8.37
CA GLU A 267 -11.79 -5.86 -9.46
C GLU A 267 -10.70 -4.78 -9.39
N LEU A 268 -11.06 -3.51 -9.20
CA LEU A 268 -10.09 -2.42 -9.07
C LEU A 268 -9.15 -2.64 -7.88
N LEU A 269 -9.70 -3.03 -6.74
CA LEU A 269 -8.92 -3.35 -5.54
C LEU A 269 -8.05 -4.59 -5.73
N PHE A 270 -8.51 -5.58 -6.50
CA PHE A 270 -7.67 -6.72 -6.86
C PHE A 270 -6.49 -6.31 -7.75
N LEU A 271 -6.73 -5.45 -8.76
CA LEU A 271 -5.65 -4.92 -9.58
C LEU A 271 -4.64 -4.13 -8.73
N TYR A 272 -5.15 -3.28 -7.84
CA TYR A 272 -4.39 -2.43 -6.95
C TYR A 272 -3.55 -3.18 -5.90
N ASN A 273 -4.12 -4.20 -5.26
CA ASN A 273 -3.45 -4.92 -4.17
C ASN A 273 -2.63 -6.12 -4.66
N GLU A 274 -3.15 -6.88 -5.62
CA GLU A 274 -2.57 -8.17 -6.00
C GLU A 274 -1.75 -8.09 -7.28
N ARG A 275 -2.34 -7.59 -8.38
CA ARG A 275 -1.63 -7.51 -9.67
C ARG A 275 -0.49 -6.51 -9.65
N LYS A 276 -0.73 -5.33 -9.08
CA LYS A 276 0.30 -4.33 -8.82
C LYS A 276 1.49 -4.93 -8.09
N LYS A 277 1.23 -5.61 -6.97
CA LYS A 277 2.27 -6.23 -6.14
C LYS A 277 3.05 -7.27 -6.93
N GLU A 278 2.36 -8.15 -7.66
CA GLU A 278 3.02 -9.17 -8.49
C GLU A 278 3.98 -8.56 -9.50
N VAL A 279 3.48 -7.66 -10.34
CA VAL A 279 4.24 -7.13 -11.46
C VAL A 279 5.38 -6.24 -10.95
N LEU A 280 5.09 -5.33 -10.02
CA LEU A 280 6.05 -4.33 -9.59
C LEU A 280 7.07 -4.87 -8.59
N ASN A 281 6.75 -5.91 -7.81
CA ASN A 281 7.79 -6.58 -7.03
C ASN A 281 8.78 -7.35 -7.91
N LYS A 282 8.32 -8.01 -8.99
CA LYS A 282 9.22 -8.65 -9.97
C LYS A 282 10.17 -7.62 -10.58
N VAL A 283 9.63 -6.44 -10.94
CA VAL A 283 10.43 -5.33 -11.46
C VAL A 283 11.39 -4.77 -10.42
N ASN A 284 10.96 -4.58 -9.16
CA ASN A 284 11.84 -4.12 -8.08
C ASN A 284 12.99 -5.10 -7.82
N VAL A 285 12.73 -6.41 -7.83
CA VAL A 285 13.78 -7.44 -7.74
C VAL A 285 14.78 -7.31 -8.89
N TYR A 286 14.29 -7.13 -10.12
CA TYR A 286 15.17 -6.92 -11.28
C TYR A 286 16.04 -5.67 -11.12
N ILE A 287 15.45 -4.53 -10.77
CA ILE A 287 16.20 -3.27 -10.60
C ILE A 287 17.20 -3.37 -9.44
N ARG A 288 16.85 -4.04 -8.34
CA ARG A 288 17.79 -4.33 -7.25
C ARG A 288 19.00 -5.10 -7.77
N LYS A 289 18.80 -6.15 -8.58
CA LYS A 289 19.91 -6.90 -9.18
C LYS A 289 20.75 -6.04 -10.14
N VAL A 290 20.14 -5.11 -10.88
CA VAL A 290 20.86 -4.12 -11.72
C VAL A 290 21.78 -3.25 -10.85
N MET A 291 21.31 -2.79 -9.69
CA MET A 291 22.11 -2.02 -8.74
C MET A 291 23.25 -2.86 -8.13
N GLU A 292 22.94 -4.07 -7.71
CA GLU A 292 23.92 -5.00 -7.13
C GLU A 292 25.00 -5.39 -8.15
N TYR A 293 24.67 -5.48 -9.43
CA TYR A 293 25.65 -5.70 -10.49
C TYR A 293 26.69 -4.56 -10.56
N LYS A 294 26.23 -3.31 -10.48
CA LYS A 294 27.10 -2.12 -10.45
C LYS A 294 27.91 -2.03 -9.15
N LEU A 295 27.26 -2.23 -8.01
CA LEU A 295 27.78 -1.84 -6.69
C LEU A 295 28.34 -3.01 -5.88
N GLY A 296 28.14 -4.25 -6.29
CA GLY A 296 28.34 -5.42 -5.44
C GLY A 296 27.20 -5.55 -4.40
N ARG A 297 27.44 -6.31 -3.33
CA ARG A 297 26.47 -6.41 -2.22
C ARG A 297 26.25 -5.03 -1.59
N ILE A 298 25.00 -4.58 -1.52
CA ILE A 298 24.62 -3.26 -1.01
C ILE A 298 23.94 -3.43 0.34
N SER A 299 24.26 -2.57 1.32
CA SER A 299 23.53 -2.50 2.58
C SER A 299 22.12 -1.92 2.37
N ILE A 300 21.18 -2.29 3.24
CA ILE A 300 19.81 -1.77 3.20
C ILE A 300 19.78 -0.23 3.29
N SER A 301 20.67 0.35 4.10
CA SER A 301 20.77 1.82 4.24
C SER A 301 21.16 2.49 2.92
N LYS A 302 22.18 1.96 2.24
CA LYS A 302 22.61 2.50 0.95
C LYS A 302 21.54 2.32 -0.13
N LEU A 303 20.83 1.19 -0.11
CA LEU A 303 19.70 0.97 -1.02
C LEU A 303 18.59 2.01 -0.79
N LYS A 304 18.23 2.31 0.46
CA LYS A 304 17.22 3.33 0.81
C LYS A 304 17.56 4.72 0.26
N ASN A 305 18.84 5.11 0.32
CA ASN A 305 19.33 6.37 -0.24
C ASN A 305 19.18 6.39 -1.77
N ILE A 306 19.59 5.31 -2.45
CA ILE A 306 19.41 5.16 -3.91
C ILE A 306 17.91 5.16 -4.27
N CYS A 307 17.03 4.60 -3.44
CA CYS A 307 15.58 4.63 -3.66
C CYS A 307 14.99 6.04 -3.69
N GLN A 308 15.72 7.03 -3.17
CA GLN A 308 15.30 8.42 -3.20
C GLN A 308 15.81 9.16 -4.44
N LEU A 309 16.60 8.56 -5.32
CA LEU A 309 17.05 9.22 -6.56
C LEU A 309 15.94 9.25 -7.62
N SER A 310 15.98 10.21 -8.53
CA SER A 310 15.14 10.22 -9.72
C SER A 310 15.57 9.14 -10.74
N PRO A 311 14.71 8.77 -11.71
CA PRO A 311 15.10 7.87 -12.81
C PRO A 311 16.36 8.31 -13.55
N ASP A 312 16.50 9.62 -13.79
CA ASP A 312 17.66 10.20 -14.47
C ASP A 312 18.91 10.15 -13.60
N GLU A 313 18.79 10.48 -12.31
CA GLU A 313 19.90 10.38 -11.35
C GLU A 313 20.38 8.93 -11.23
N ILE A 314 19.47 7.95 -11.23
CA ILE A 314 19.82 6.51 -11.24
C ILE A 314 20.63 6.16 -12.49
N ILE A 315 20.19 6.59 -13.67
CA ILE A 315 20.91 6.32 -14.92
C ILE A 315 22.30 6.95 -14.91
N HIS A 316 22.42 8.20 -14.47
CA HIS A 316 23.71 8.88 -14.33
C HIS A 316 24.62 8.15 -13.35
N TYR A 317 24.09 7.74 -12.21
CA TYR A 317 24.83 6.98 -11.20
C TYR A 317 25.34 5.63 -11.75
N LEU A 318 24.50 4.90 -12.50
CA LEU A 318 24.87 3.63 -13.13
C LEU A 318 25.91 3.80 -14.26
N LYS A 319 25.93 4.94 -14.94
CA LYS A 319 27.00 5.31 -15.90
C LYS A 319 28.34 5.60 -15.21
N GLY A 320 28.34 5.83 -13.90
CA GLY A 320 29.53 6.09 -13.09
C GLY A 320 29.72 7.54 -12.69
N TYR A 321 28.73 8.41 -12.92
CA TYR A 321 28.76 9.78 -12.43
C TYR A 321 28.39 9.84 -10.94
N SER A 322 29.02 10.77 -10.21
CA SER A 322 28.68 11.06 -8.82
C SER A 322 27.34 11.77 -8.74
N ILE A 323 26.51 11.41 -7.76
CA ILE A 323 25.27 12.13 -7.44
C ILE A 323 25.47 12.87 -6.13
N GLN A 324 25.21 14.17 -6.12
CA GLN A 324 25.29 14.99 -4.92
C GLN A 324 24.15 14.64 -3.94
N ASP A 325 24.43 14.80 -2.65
CA ASP A 325 23.47 14.67 -1.55
C ASP A 325 22.76 13.32 -1.39
N ILE A 326 23.21 12.25 -2.08
CA ILE A 326 22.59 10.92 -1.99
C ILE A 326 22.41 10.44 -0.53
N GLU A 327 23.41 10.69 0.32
CA GLU A 327 23.40 10.31 1.74
C GLU A 327 22.46 11.19 2.59
N LYS A 328 22.13 12.40 2.14
CA LYS A 328 21.20 13.32 2.84
C LYS A 328 19.75 13.07 2.44
N ARG A 329 19.50 12.49 1.27
CA ARG A 329 18.15 12.33 0.68
C ARG A 329 17.17 11.57 1.57
N ASN A 330 17.67 10.60 2.34
CA ASN A 330 16.84 9.85 3.28
C ASN A 330 16.58 10.62 4.59
N ARG A 331 17.42 11.58 4.96
CA ARG A 331 17.23 12.41 6.15
C ARG A 331 16.25 13.55 5.89
N ARG A 332 16.44 14.27 4.79
CA ARG A 332 15.64 15.44 4.44
C ARG A 332 15.70 15.70 2.94
N TRP A 333 14.58 15.47 2.25
CA TRP A 333 14.46 15.80 0.83
C TRP A 333 13.02 16.07 0.44
N ALA A 334 12.79 16.81 -0.65
CA ALA A 334 11.46 17.04 -1.17
C ALA A 334 11.42 16.95 -2.71
N TYR A 335 10.41 16.27 -3.23
CA TYR A 335 10.11 16.19 -4.65
C TYR A 335 8.83 16.94 -4.98
N LEU A 336 8.84 17.69 -6.06
CA LEU A 336 7.68 18.28 -6.70
C LEU A 336 7.41 17.52 -8.01
N ILE A 337 6.23 16.94 -8.11
CA ILE A 337 5.76 16.26 -9.31
C ILE A 337 4.54 17.00 -9.87
N GLU A 338 4.69 17.49 -11.10
CA GLU A 338 3.67 18.25 -11.82
C GLU A 338 3.71 17.85 -13.30
N ASN A 339 2.55 17.55 -13.89
CA ASN A 339 2.44 17.14 -15.29
C ASN A 339 3.40 16.00 -15.69
N GLU A 340 3.53 14.99 -14.81
CA GLU A 340 4.46 13.84 -14.96
C GLU A 340 5.95 14.19 -14.89
N ALA A 341 6.33 15.46 -14.74
CA ALA A 341 7.71 15.91 -14.55
C ALA A 341 8.08 15.81 -13.06
N ILE A 342 9.28 15.28 -12.77
CA ILE A 342 9.83 15.18 -11.42
C ILE A 342 10.92 16.23 -11.28
N SER A 343 10.83 17.03 -10.24
CA SER A 343 11.83 18.04 -9.89
C SER A 343 12.04 18.06 -8.38
N ASN A 344 13.17 18.62 -7.93
CA ASN A 344 13.37 18.86 -6.51
C ASN A 344 12.46 20.02 -6.08
N ALA A 345 11.72 19.83 -4.98
CA ALA A 345 10.91 20.90 -4.43
C ALA A 345 11.81 21.89 -3.66
N PRO A 346 11.50 23.20 -3.70
CA PRO A 346 12.15 24.18 -2.84
C PRO A 346 11.96 23.88 -1.35
N ASP A 347 12.87 24.39 -0.52
CA ASP A 347 12.86 24.12 0.93
C ASP A 347 11.63 24.67 1.65
N ASP A 348 10.93 25.67 1.09
CA ASP A 348 9.69 26.20 1.68
C ASP A 348 8.58 25.13 1.76
N TYR A 349 8.64 24.08 0.93
CA TYR A 349 7.69 22.97 0.98
C TYR A 349 7.75 22.16 2.27
N PHE A 350 8.87 22.17 3.00
CA PHE A 350 8.95 21.51 4.31
C PHE A 350 7.97 22.07 5.34
N ILE A 351 7.48 23.30 5.15
CA ILE A 351 6.43 23.87 5.98
C ILE A 351 5.16 23.01 6.00
N LEU A 352 4.89 22.25 4.93
CA LEU A 352 3.74 21.34 4.86
C LEU A 352 3.80 20.25 5.91
N VAL A 353 4.99 19.80 6.31
CA VAL A 353 5.11 18.81 7.39
C VAL A 353 4.93 19.49 8.74
N SER A 354 5.47 20.70 8.90
CA SER A 354 5.36 21.48 10.14
C SER A 354 3.96 22.01 10.39
N SER A 355 3.19 22.33 9.35
CA SER A 355 1.86 22.94 9.43
C SER A 355 0.74 21.92 9.68
N GLN A 356 1.02 20.63 9.56
CA GLN A 356 0.03 19.57 9.76
C GLN A 356 -0.01 19.11 11.22
N GLY A 357 -0.14 20.03 12.18
CA GLY A 357 -0.09 19.65 13.59
C GLY A 357 -0.43 20.76 14.55
N GLU A 358 -1.70 21.19 14.58
CA GLU A 358 -2.25 22.01 15.67
C GLU A 358 -3.60 21.53 16.19
N ALA A 359 -4.07 20.34 15.80
CA ALA A 359 -5.24 19.73 16.44
C ALA A 359 -4.80 19.01 17.71
N LYS A 360 -5.05 19.60 18.89
CA LYS A 360 -4.80 18.95 20.20
C LYS A 360 -5.71 17.74 20.47
N GLU A 361 -6.73 17.54 19.63
CA GLU A 361 -7.73 16.50 19.78
C GLU A 361 -8.10 15.86 18.43
N LEU A 362 -8.14 14.53 18.38
CA LEU A 362 -8.59 13.73 17.24
C LEU A 362 -9.91 13.04 17.58
N LYS A 363 -10.72 12.78 16.56
CA LYS A 363 -12.00 12.07 16.70
C LYS A 363 -12.13 10.90 15.72
N GLY A 364 -12.75 9.83 16.20
CA GLY A 364 -13.11 8.66 15.40
C GLY A 364 -14.36 7.97 15.93
N LEU A 365 -14.65 6.78 15.41
CA LEU A 365 -15.80 5.97 15.82
C LEU A 365 -15.43 5.12 17.05
N PRO A 366 -16.15 5.27 18.19
CA PRO A 366 -16.07 4.35 19.32
C PRO A 366 -16.33 2.90 18.88
N ALA A 367 -15.38 2.00 19.10
CA ALA A 367 -15.49 0.60 18.71
C ALA A 367 -15.48 -0.35 19.91
N SER A 368 -14.71 -0.02 20.95
CA SER A 368 -14.74 -0.72 22.24
C SER A 368 -14.51 0.31 23.35
N PRO A 369 -15.39 0.38 24.37
CA PRO A 369 -15.36 1.44 25.37
C PRO A 369 -14.14 1.34 26.31
N GLY A 370 -13.84 2.45 26.98
CA GLY A 370 -12.78 2.54 27.98
C GLY A 370 -11.90 3.78 27.83
N ASN A 371 -11.23 4.15 28.92
CA ASN A 371 -10.37 5.32 28.98
C ASN A 371 -8.98 4.90 29.44
N VAL A 372 -7.94 5.27 28.69
CA VAL A 372 -6.55 4.95 29.04
C VAL A 372 -5.61 6.07 28.63
N LYS A 373 -4.46 6.12 29.30
CA LYS A 373 -3.31 6.93 28.90
C LYS A 373 -2.14 6.02 28.56
N GLY A 374 -1.39 6.38 27.54
CA GLY A 374 -0.24 5.59 27.14
C GLY A 374 0.57 6.21 26.02
N ARG A 375 1.76 5.64 25.83
CA ARG A 375 2.66 6.01 24.75
C ARG A 375 2.18 5.41 23.44
N VAL A 376 2.18 6.20 22.38
CA VAL A 376 1.84 5.79 21.02
C VAL A 376 2.97 4.94 20.42
N SER A 377 2.59 3.81 19.83
CA SER A 377 3.42 3.00 18.95
C SER A 377 2.73 2.81 17.60
N ILE A 378 3.31 3.40 16.54
CA ILE A 378 2.78 3.40 15.17
C ILE A 378 3.31 2.18 14.41
N ILE A 379 2.40 1.25 14.13
CA ILE A 379 2.68 0.00 13.42
C ILE A 379 2.05 0.06 12.03
N LEU A 380 2.82 0.50 11.04
CA LEU A 380 2.36 0.65 9.65
C LEU A 380 2.21 -0.70 8.91
N ASN A 381 2.97 -1.72 9.32
CA ASN A 381 2.95 -3.06 8.74
C ASN A 381 3.58 -4.08 9.70
N ILE A 382 3.48 -5.38 9.38
CA ILE A 382 3.99 -6.50 10.19
C ILE A 382 5.48 -6.37 10.52
N SER A 383 6.29 -5.80 9.64
CA SER A 383 7.72 -5.65 9.90
C SER A 383 7.99 -4.68 11.06
N HIS A 384 7.05 -3.79 11.41
CA HIS A 384 7.20 -2.85 12.53
C HIS A 384 6.78 -3.43 13.88
N ILE A 385 6.19 -4.64 13.92
CA ILE A 385 5.66 -5.25 15.15
C ILE A 385 6.71 -5.31 16.27
N HIS A 386 8.00 -5.49 15.92
CA HIS A 386 9.11 -5.53 16.88
C HIS A 386 9.30 -4.22 17.69
N LYS A 387 8.76 -3.09 17.22
CA LYS A 387 8.84 -1.80 17.92
C LYS A 387 7.86 -1.70 19.08
N PHE A 388 6.79 -2.50 19.03
CA PHE A 388 5.69 -2.42 19.97
C PHE A 388 6.12 -2.89 21.36
N LYS A 389 5.91 -2.06 22.38
CA LYS A 389 6.14 -2.46 23.78
C LYS A 389 4.83 -2.75 24.47
N ASP A 390 4.89 -3.64 25.45
CA ASP A 390 3.72 -3.99 26.25
C ASP A 390 3.16 -2.75 26.95
N GLY A 391 1.84 -2.60 26.90
CA GLY A 391 1.15 -1.44 27.47
C GLY A 391 1.19 -0.16 26.63
N ASP A 392 1.75 -0.16 25.42
CA ASP A 392 1.63 0.98 24.49
C ASP A 392 0.21 1.08 23.87
N ILE A 393 -0.10 2.22 23.28
CA ILE A 393 -1.28 2.44 22.44
C ILE A 393 -0.92 2.09 20.99
N LEU A 394 -1.59 1.08 20.45
CA LEU A 394 -1.37 0.62 19.08
C LEU A 394 -2.05 1.58 18.11
N VAL A 395 -1.26 2.23 17.26
CA VAL A 395 -1.74 3.09 16.18
C VAL A 395 -1.40 2.44 14.83
N ALA A 396 -2.39 2.24 13.96
CA ALA A 396 -2.18 1.60 12.65
C ALA A 396 -3.15 2.14 11.57
N PRO A 397 -2.82 2.04 10.27
CA PRO A 397 -3.79 2.38 9.22
C PRO A 397 -5.02 1.47 9.26
N TYR A 398 -4.78 0.17 9.47
CA TYR A 398 -5.76 -0.90 9.67
C TYR A 398 -5.06 -2.08 10.38
N THR A 399 -5.83 -3.04 10.90
CA THR A 399 -5.28 -4.27 11.51
C THR A 399 -5.76 -5.53 10.77
N ASN A 400 -5.06 -6.64 10.99
CA ASN A 400 -5.46 -7.98 10.56
C ASN A 400 -4.95 -9.03 11.55
N VAL A 401 -5.19 -10.31 11.29
CA VAL A 401 -4.85 -11.44 12.19
C VAL A 401 -3.39 -11.41 12.66
N ASN A 402 -2.46 -10.94 11.83
CA ASN A 402 -1.03 -10.89 12.21
C ASN A 402 -0.72 -9.86 13.32
N TYR A 403 -1.66 -8.95 13.62
CA TYR A 403 -1.54 -7.96 14.69
C TYR A 403 -2.04 -8.50 16.04
N LEU A 404 -2.70 -9.67 16.07
CA LEU A 404 -3.24 -10.25 17.31
C LEU A 404 -2.23 -10.29 18.48
N PRO A 405 -0.95 -10.68 18.28
CA PRO A 405 0.02 -10.74 19.38
C PRO A 405 0.34 -9.39 20.02
N ILE A 406 0.19 -8.28 19.28
CA ILE A 406 0.42 -6.92 19.81
C ILE A 406 -0.89 -6.25 20.25
N MET A 407 -2.02 -6.59 19.62
CA MET A 407 -3.34 -6.14 20.06
C MET A 407 -3.65 -6.62 21.48
N SER A 408 -3.26 -7.84 21.85
CA SER A 408 -3.42 -8.37 23.21
C SER A 408 -2.60 -7.59 24.26
N LYS A 409 -1.42 -7.12 23.87
CA LYS A 409 -0.48 -6.34 24.70
C LYS A 409 -0.84 -4.85 24.79
N ALA A 410 -1.67 -4.35 23.88
CA ALA A 410 -1.98 -2.92 23.81
C ALA A 410 -2.87 -2.46 24.98
N LYS A 411 -2.71 -1.19 25.40
CA LYS A 411 -3.66 -0.50 26.29
C LYS A 411 -4.89 0.01 25.55
N ALA A 412 -4.72 0.45 24.31
CA ALA A 412 -5.78 0.84 23.40
C ALA A 412 -5.35 0.61 21.95
N ILE A 413 -6.34 0.50 21.06
CA ILE A 413 -6.13 0.26 19.63
C ILE A 413 -6.81 1.39 18.85
N LEU A 414 -6.02 2.10 18.04
CA LEU A 414 -6.47 3.22 17.24
C LEU A 414 -6.19 2.92 15.77
N THR A 415 -7.22 3.00 14.91
CA THR A 415 -7.03 2.84 13.46
C THR A 415 -7.54 4.01 12.65
N GLU A 416 -6.77 4.37 11.61
CA GLU A 416 -7.14 5.46 10.69
C GLU A 416 -8.36 5.08 9.84
N THR A 417 -8.49 3.80 9.51
CA THR A 417 -9.63 3.25 8.75
C THR A 417 -10.36 2.15 9.52
N GLY A 418 -11.62 1.89 9.16
CA GLY A 418 -12.45 0.83 9.74
C GLY A 418 -13.72 1.35 10.41
N GLY A 419 -14.70 0.47 10.58
CA GLY A 419 -15.95 0.74 11.31
C GLY A 419 -16.16 -0.23 12.48
N ILE A 420 -17.33 -0.17 13.11
CA ILE A 420 -17.64 -0.88 14.38
C ILE A 420 -17.62 -2.42 14.27
N THR A 421 -17.66 -2.97 13.04
CA THR A 421 -17.47 -4.41 12.79
C THR A 421 -16.14 -4.73 12.10
N SER A 422 -15.20 -3.80 12.05
CA SER A 422 -13.86 -4.06 11.52
C SER A 422 -13.10 -5.08 12.38
N HIS A 423 -12.06 -5.70 11.82
CA HIS A 423 -11.17 -6.59 12.58
C HIS A 423 -10.66 -5.93 13.87
N ALA A 424 -10.21 -4.67 13.79
CA ALA A 424 -9.81 -3.90 14.95
C ALA A 424 -10.91 -3.85 16.01
N ALA A 425 -12.14 -3.50 15.61
CA ALA A 425 -13.27 -3.35 16.51
C ALA A 425 -13.73 -4.67 17.14
N ILE A 426 -13.80 -5.76 16.36
CA ILE A 426 -14.22 -7.09 16.85
C ILE A 426 -13.22 -7.62 17.87
N VAL A 427 -11.95 -7.72 17.48
CA VAL A 427 -10.89 -8.28 18.30
C VAL A 427 -10.67 -7.44 19.57
N SER A 428 -10.76 -6.11 19.48
CA SER A 428 -10.60 -5.26 20.68
C SER A 428 -11.71 -5.51 21.72
N ARG A 429 -12.95 -5.77 21.28
CA ARG A 429 -14.05 -6.13 22.20
C ARG A 429 -13.81 -7.48 22.87
N GLU A 430 -13.33 -8.47 22.12
CA GLU A 430 -12.97 -9.80 22.65
C GLU A 430 -11.83 -9.71 23.67
N LEU A 431 -10.84 -8.87 23.41
CA LEU A 431 -9.71 -8.60 24.30
C LEU A 431 -10.04 -7.62 25.44
N LYS A 432 -11.26 -7.05 25.47
CA LYS A 432 -11.69 -6.01 26.41
C LYS A 432 -10.73 -4.82 26.45
N LYS A 433 -10.28 -4.36 25.28
CA LYS A 433 -9.37 -3.21 25.13
C LYS A 433 -10.09 -2.01 24.48
N PRO A 434 -9.91 -0.79 25.01
CA PRO A 434 -10.42 0.43 24.38
C PRO A 434 -10.02 0.53 22.91
N CYS A 435 -10.96 0.89 22.05
CA CYS A 435 -10.73 0.94 20.61
C CYS A 435 -11.52 2.06 19.94
N ILE A 436 -10.84 2.82 19.08
CA ILE A 436 -11.43 3.86 18.23
C ILE A 436 -10.94 3.60 16.80
N VAL A 437 -11.87 3.58 15.85
CA VAL A 437 -11.58 3.26 14.44
C VAL A 437 -12.04 4.40 13.52
N GLY A 438 -11.53 4.46 12.30
CA GLY A 438 -11.92 5.50 11.34
C GLY A 438 -11.50 6.91 11.76
N ILE A 439 -10.38 7.03 12.47
CA ILE A 439 -9.87 8.32 12.96
C ILE A 439 -9.18 9.04 11.81
N LYS A 440 -9.78 10.10 11.31
CA LYS A 440 -9.22 10.86 10.18
C LYS A 440 -7.87 11.48 10.58
N HIS A 441 -6.88 11.34 9.71
CA HIS A 441 -5.53 11.90 9.89
C HIS A 441 -4.78 11.37 11.12
N LEU A 442 -5.15 10.20 11.64
CA LEU A 442 -4.50 9.59 12.81
C LEU A 442 -2.98 9.47 12.64
N LEU A 443 -2.55 8.89 11.52
CA LEU A 443 -1.12 8.63 11.25
C LEU A 443 -0.33 9.91 10.92
N LEU A 444 -1.07 10.96 10.57
CA LEU A 444 -0.52 12.28 10.33
C LEU A 444 -0.27 13.02 11.65
N MET A 445 -1.25 12.99 12.55
CA MET A 445 -1.28 13.80 13.76
C MET A 445 -0.46 13.19 14.90
N LEU A 446 -0.46 11.86 15.02
CA LEU A 446 0.34 11.17 16.04
C LEU A 446 1.74 10.82 15.52
N LYS A 447 2.72 10.86 16.43
CA LYS A 447 4.10 10.41 16.24
C LYS A 447 4.40 9.25 17.19
N ASP A 448 5.35 8.41 16.78
CA ASP A 448 5.90 7.38 17.65
C ASP A 448 6.44 8.05 18.92
N GLY A 449 6.02 7.55 20.09
CA GLY A 449 6.45 8.08 21.37
C GLY A 449 5.53 9.13 21.99
N ASP A 450 4.57 9.69 21.24
CA ASP A 450 3.61 10.65 21.80
C ASP A 450 2.86 10.04 22.98
N PHE A 451 2.58 10.83 24.00
CA PHE A 451 1.76 10.40 25.13
C PHE A 451 0.35 10.92 24.95
N VAL A 452 -0.63 10.02 24.89
CA VAL A 452 -2.02 10.40 24.59
C VAL A 452 -3.00 9.88 25.63
N GLU A 453 -4.09 10.62 25.80
CA GLU A 453 -5.30 10.16 26.46
C GLU A 453 -6.29 9.68 25.40
N VAL A 454 -6.72 8.43 25.52
CA VAL A 454 -7.73 7.83 24.66
C VAL A 454 -9.01 7.70 25.47
N ASN A 455 -10.05 8.37 25.02
CA ASN A 455 -11.40 8.21 25.52
C ASN A 455 -12.24 7.49 24.46
N ALA A 456 -12.24 6.17 24.52
CA ALA A 456 -12.96 5.34 23.56
C ALA A 456 -14.47 5.29 23.83
N ASN A 457 -14.96 5.89 24.93
CA ASN A 457 -16.40 6.07 25.15
C ASN A 457 -16.96 7.17 24.25
N HIS A 458 -16.21 8.26 24.07
CA HIS A 458 -16.61 9.40 23.24
C HIS A 458 -15.88 9.46 21.88
N GLY A 459 -14.95 8.54 21.63
CA GLY A 459 -14.22 8.45 20.37
C GLY A 459 -13.20 9.57 20.21
N THR A 460 -12.66 10.09 21.31
CA THR A 460 -11.71 11.21 21.32
C THR A 460 -10.32 10.79 21.76
N ILE A 461 -9.30 11.45 21.19
CA ILE A 461 -7.89 11.22 21.52
C ILE A 461 -7.27 12.58 21.75
N LYS A 462 -6.64 12.79 22.90
CA LYS A 462 -5.98 14.04 23.26
C LYS A 462 -4.48 13.81 23.41
N ILE A 463 -3.68 14.63 22.73
CA ILE A 463 -2.22 14.58 22.85
C ILE A 463 -1.83 15.34 24.14
N LEU A 464 -1.03 14.71 25.01
CA LEU A 464 -0.70 15.21 26.35
C LEU A 464 0.70 15.87 26.43
N GLY A 465 1.35 16.15 25.30
CA GLY A 465 2.66 16.81 25.23
C GLY A 465 2.97 17.27 23.82
#